data_AF-A0A453EZF4-F1
#
_entry.id   AF-A0A453EZF4-F1
#
_cell.length_a   1.000
_cell.length_b   1.000
_cell.length_c   1.000
_cell.angle_alpha   90.00
_cell.angle_beta   90.00
_cell.angle_gamma   90.00
#
_symmetry.space_group_name_H-M   'P 1'
#
loop_
_entity.id
_entity.type
_entity.pdbx_description
1 polymer ?
#
loop_
_entity_poly.entity_id
_entity_poly.type
_entity_poly.pdbx_seq_one_letter_code
_entity_poly.pdbx_strand_id
1 'polypeptide(L)'
;QRPSAPIPHLPSQIKPKESPNRKACCFFLLSCASHPPRSQFDPLAPLPIHPPPPAAQSGRRRPDSRGFGRGLALPGVGNPRSTAAATMFWRMTGLSAASPVDTILDKENFTLEELLDEDEIIQECKALNTRLINFLRDKAQVEQLLRYVVEEVPDDAEKKRSFKFPFIACEIFTCEIDVILRTLVEDEELMDLLFSFVKPDHPHSTLLSGYFSKVVICLMLRKTAPLMNYVQVFLVLV
;
A
#
# COMPACT_ATOMS: atom_id res chain seq x y z
N GLN A 1 -62.37 -2.02 39.84
CA GLN A 1 -60.91 -2.01 40.04
C GLN A 1 -60.31 -3.02 39.07
N ARG A 2 -59.71 -2.55 37.96
CA ARG A 2 -58.95 -3.38 37.01
C ARG A 2 -57.47 -3.21 37.38
N PRO A 3 -56.66 -4.27 37.49
CA PRO A 3 -55.24 -4.10 37.75
C PRO A 3 -54.54 -3.63 36.47
N SER A 4 -53.80 -2.53 36.61
CA SER A 4 -52.95 -1.93 35.59
C SER A 4 -51.83 -2.91 35.22
N ALA A 5 -51.73 -3.29 33.96
CA ALA A 5 -50.61 -4.08 33.45
C ALA A 5 -49.31 -3.24 33.50
N PRO A 6 -48.15 -3.83 33.84
CA PRO A 6 -46.89 -3.13 33.80
C PRO A 6 -46.45 -2.88 32.35
N ILE A 7 -46.05 -1.64 32.07
CA ILE A 7 -45.47 -1.22 30.79
C ILE A 7 -44.16 -2.00 30.56
N PRO A 8 -43.97 -2.67 29.43
CA PRO A 8 -42.70 -3.34 29.15
C PRO A 8 -41.61 -2.28 28.96
N HIS A 9 -40.56 -2.37 29.78
CA HIS A 9 -39.36 -1.55 29.67
C HIS A 9 -38.72 -1.75 28.29
N LEU A 10 -38.59 -0.65 27.54
CA LEU A 10 -37.82 -0.59 26.30
C LEU A 10 -36.36 -0.99 26.60
N PRO A 11 -35.73 -1.90 25.84
CA PRO A 11 -34.35 -2.28 26.10
C PRO A 11 -33.46 -1.05 25.94
N SER A 12 -32.67 -0.78 26.99
CA SER A 12 -31.61 0.20 27.01
C SER A 12 -30.75 0.08 25.76
N GLN A 13 -30.66 1.18 25.00
CA GLN A 13 -29.71 1.38 23.91
C GLN A 13 -28.34 0.78 24.28
N ILE A 14 -27.99 -0.36 23.68
CA ILE A 14 -26.65 -0.92 23.76
C ILE A 14 -25.79 0.08 23.01
N LYS A 15 -25.03 0.93 23.74
CA LYS A 15 -23.97 1.72 23.11
C LYS A 15 -23.09 0.74 22.32
N PRO A 16 -22.86 0.96 21.01
CA PRO A 16 -22.02 0.05 20.24
C PRO A 16 -20.68 -0.08 20.94
N LYS A 17 -20.34 -1.32 21.33
CA LYS A 17 -19.09 -1.64 22.01
C LYS A 17 -17.97 -1.39 21.00
N GLU A 18 -17.35 -0.23 21.13
CA GLU A 18 -16.25 0.21 20.27
C GLU A 18 -15.18 -0.86 20.13
N SER A 19 -14.88 -1.26 18.90
CA SER A 19 -13.92 -2.33 18.63
C SER A 19 -12.48 -1.85 18.93
N PRO A 20 -11.62 -2.68 19.54
CA PRO A 20 -10.21 -2.34 19.74
C PRO A 20 -9.48 -2.00 18.42
N ASN A 21 -9.86 -2.65 17.32
CA ASN A 21 -9.30 -2.42 15.99
C ASN A 21 -9.61 -1.00 15.49
N ARG A 22 -10.81 -0.47 15.74
CA ARG A 22 -11.15 0.92 15.42
C ARG A 22 -10.22 1.89 16.13
N LYS A 23 -10.07 1.73 17.45
CA LYS A 23 -9.20 2.59 18.26
C LYS A 23 -7.76 2.57 17.74
N ALA A 24 -7.26 1.40 17.34
CA ALA A 24 -5.93 1.27 16.75
C ALA A 24 -5.82 2.01 15.40
N CYS A 25 -6.79 1.85 14.50
CA CYS A 25 -6.82 2.58 13.22
C CYS A 25 -6.94 4.10 13.41
N CYS A 26 -7.81 4.57 14.31
CA CYS A 26 -7.90 6.01 14.65
C CYS A 26 -6.57 6.52 15.20
N PHE A 27 -6.00 5.82 16.19
CA PHE A 27 -4.75 6.23 16.82
C PHE A 27 -3.59 6.27 15.81
N PHE A 28 -3.54 5.28 14.92
CA PHE A 28 -2.58 5.26 13.81
C PHE A 28 -2.72 6.50 12.92
N LEU A 29 -3.95 6.82 12.47
CA LEU A 29 -4.22 8.01 11.66
C LEU A 29 -3.88 9.32 12.38
N LEU A 30 -4.26 9.48 13.65
CA LEU A 30 -3.93 10.67 14.45
C LEU A 30 -2.41 10.84 14.62
N SER A 31 -1.70 9.74 14.85
CA SER A 31 -0.24 9.75 14.97
C SER A 31 0.40 10.22 13.67
N CYS A 32 -0.04 9.70 12.53
CA CYS A 32 0.44 10.08 11.20
C CYS A 32 0.06 11.52 10.83
N ALA A 33 -1.13 11.98 11.22
CA ALA A 33 -1.57 13.36 11.01
C ALA A 33 -0.69 14.37 11.78
N SER A 34 -0.30 13.99 13.00
CA SER A 34 0.54 14.82 13.89
C SER A 34 2.03 14.79 13.50
N HIS A 35 2.49 13.68 12.92
CA HIS A 35 3.87 13.46 12.50
C HIS A 35 3.89 12.90 11.07
N PRO A 36 3.60 13.72 10.05
CA PRO A 36 3.69 13.25 8.67
C PRO A 36 5.12 12.76 8.39
N PRO A 37 5.29 11.65 7.68
CA PRO A 37 6.61 11.20 7.27
C PRO A 37 7.28 12.35 6.53
N ARG A 38 8.40 12.86 7.06
CA ARG A 38 9.18 13.91 6.40
C ARG A 38 9.48 13.40 5.00
N SER A 39 8.95 14.10 4.00
CA SER A 39 9.17 13.84 2.58
C SER A 39 10.66 13.57 2.33
N GLN A 40 11.01 12.32 2.05
CA GLN A 40 12.35 11.98 1.59
C GLN A 40 12.53 12.55 0.18
N PHE A 41 13.57 13.37 0.05
CA PHE A 41 14.12 13.97 -1.17
C PHE A 41 13.28 15.04 -1.86
N ASP A 42 13.47 16.26 -1.37
CA ASP A 42 13.47 17.46 -2.22
C ASP A 42 14.86 17.53 -2.90
N PRO A 43 15.02 17.24 -4.21
CA PRO A 43 16.34 17.23 -4.87
C PRO A 43 16.99 18.61 -4.96
N LEU A 44 16.25 19.66 -4.59
CA LEU A 44 16.66 21.07 -4.66
C LEU A 44 16.94 21.69 -3.29
N ALA A 45 16.82 20.95 -2.18
CA ALA A 45 17.21 21.46 -0.88
C ALA A 45 18.74 21.63 -0.82
N PRO A 46 19.28 22.86 -0.63
CA PRO A 46 20.71 23.06 -0.51
C PRO A 46 21.22 22.26 0.69
N LEU A 47 22.24 21.42 0.46
CA LEU A 47 22.94 20.74 1.55
C LEU A 47 23.42 21.79 2.57
N PRO A 48 23.26 21.55 3.88
CA PRO A 48 23.82 22.44 4.88
C PRO A 48 25.34 22.48 4.70
N ILE A 49 25.84 23.65 4.30
CA ILE A 49 27.27 23.93 4.16
C ILE A 49 27.83 23.92 5.59
N HIS A 50 28.37 22.78 6.00
CA HIS A 50 29.22 22.73 7.20
C HIS A 50 30.47 23.57 6.92
N PRO A 51 30.82 24.54 7.79
CA PRO A 51 32.11 25.21 7.66
C PRO A 51 33.22 24.18 7.87
N PRO A 52 34.30 24.20 7.05
CA PRO A 52 35.42 23.29 7.24
C PRO A 52 36.08 23.55 8.61
N PRO A 53 36.57 22.51 9.30
CA PRO A 53 37.26 22.68 10.56
C PRO A 53 38.58 23.46 10.36
N PRO A 54 39.03 24.22 11.37
CA PRO A 54 40.22 25.06 11.25
C PRO A 54 41.48 24.21 11.03
N ALA A 55 42.26 24.57 10.02
CA ALA A 55 43.52 23.94 9.68
C ALA A 55 44.54 24.09 10.83
N ALA A 56 44.86 22.98 11.50
CA ALA A 56 45.99 22.92 12.40
C ALA A 56 47.30 23.03 11.59
N GLN A 57 47.97 24.17 11.72
CA GLN A 57 49.33 24.37 11.23
C GLN A 57 50.29 23.50 12.05
N SER A 58 50.95 22.55 11.41
CA SER A 58 52.07 21.83 12.00
C SER A 58 53.12 21.54 10.93
N GLY A 59 54.19 22.35 10.97
CA GLY A 59 55.57 21.88 10.88
C GLY A 59 56.00 21.07 9.66
N ARG A 60 56.67 21.76 8.73
CA ARG A 60 57.58 21.19 7.73
C ARG A 60 58.49 20.09 8.30
N ARG A 61 58.71 19.03 7.52
CA ARG A 61 60.05 18.56 7.11
C ARG A 61 59.96 17.49 6.00
N ARG A 62 60.55 17.78 4.83
CA ARG A 62 61.04 16.76 3.87
C ARG A 62 62.32 16.13 4.44
N PRO A 63 62.69 14.90 4.03
CA PRO A 63 63.66 14.81 2.92
C PRO A 63 63.51 13.60 1.96
N ASP A 64 64.07 13.85 0.77
CA ASP A 64 64.67 13.05 -0.30
C ASP A 64 64.58 11.51 -0.46
N SER A 65 64.17 11.14 -1.69
CA SER A 65 64.94 10.51 -2.78
C SER A 65 65.89 9.32 -2.53
N ARG A 66 65.55 8.18 -3.20
CA ARG A 66 66.32 6.99 -3.67
C ARG A 66 65.62 5.70 -3.19
N GLY A 67 65.39 4.63 -3.95
CA GLY A 67 65.75 4.15 -5.30
C GLY A 67 65.54 2.62 -5.30
N PHE A 68 65.47 1.98 -6.48
CA PHE A 68 65.48 0.50 -6.71
C PHE A 68 64.28 -0.31 -6.14
N GLY A 69 63.76 -1.38 -6.73
CA GLY A 69 64.07 -2.18 -7.91
C GLY A 69 63.29 -3.51 -7.80
N ARG A 70 62.90 -4.08 -8.95
CA ARG A 70 62.63 -5.51 -9.25
C ARG A 70 61.65 -6.34 -8.36
N GLY A 71 60.52 -6.68 -8.98
CA GLY A 71 59.90 -8.02 -9.16
C GLY A 71 60.00 -9.12 -8.10
N LEU A 72 58.87 -9.79 -7.85
CA LEU A 72 58.66 -11.24 -8.06
C LEU A 72 57.27 -11.70 -7.54
N ALA A 73 56.61 -12.52 -8.38
CA ALA A 73 55.78 -13.70 -8.10
C ALA A 73 54.55 -13.68 -7.14
N LEU A 74 53.45 -14.23 -7.68
CA LEU A 74 52.21 -14.83 -7.13
C LEU A 74 52.46 -15.96 -6.09
N PRO A 75 51.46 -16.70 -5.52
CA PRO A 75 49.98 -16.68 -5.66
C PRO A 75 49.20 -16.79 -4.31
N GLY A 76 47.85 -16.68 -4.33
CA GLY A 76 47.06 -17.17 -3.19
C GLY A 76 45.56 -16.83 -3.14
N VAL A 77 44.74 -17.70 -3.74
CA VAL A 77 43.43 -18.21 -3.25
C VAL A 77 42.33 -17.20 -2.88
N GLY A 78 41.27 -17.16 -3.70
CA GLY A 78 39.97 -16.59 -3.37
C GLY A 78 38.88 -17.10 -4.32
N ASN A 79 38.20 -18.15 -3.90
CA ASN A 79 37.14 -18.90 -4.58
C ASN A 79 35.83 -18.08 -4.73
N PRO A 80 35.19 -18.01 -5.91
CA PRO A 80 33.75 -17.84 -5.98
C PRO A 80 33.11 -19.16 -6.38
N ARG A 81 32.39 -19.75 -5.41
CA ARG A 81 31.54 -20.91 -5.61
C ARG A 81 30.52 -20.61 -6.70
N SER A 82 30.54 -21.47 -7.72
CA SER A 82 29.38 -21.85 -8.49
C SER A 82 28.28 -22.38 -7.56
N THR A 83 27.18 -21.65 -7.47
CA THR A 83 25.85 -22.20 -7.25
C THR A 83 24.93 -21.60 -8.30
N ALA A 84 25.11 -22.07 -9.53
CA ALA A 84 24.09 -22.02 -10.56
C ALA A 84 22.96 -22.98 -10.16
N ALA A 85 22.01 -22.51 -9.35
CA ALA A 85 20.71 -23.15 -9.09
C ALA A 85 19.82 -22.23 -8.24
N ALA A 86 19.39 -21.10 -8.83
CA ALA A 86 18.17 -20.41 -8.43
C ALA A 86 17.38 -20.14 -9.72
N THR A 87 16.92 -21.24 -10.30
CA THR A 87 15.62 -21.45 -10.92
C THR A 87 14.99 -20.24 -11.64
N MET A 88 15.21 -20.24 -12.96
CA MET A 88 14.36 -19.63 -13.99
C MET A 88 14.33 -18.10 -14.10
N PHE A 89 15.52 -17.51 -14.29
CA PHE A 89 15.69 -16.21 -14.94
C PHE A 89 15.50 -16.24 -16.48
N TRP A 90 14.98 -17.35 -17.02
CA TRP A 90 14.72 -17.55 -18.46
C TRP A 90 13.23 -17.82 -18.70
N ARG A 91 12.39 -16.80 -18.58
CA ARG A 91 11.20 -16.74 -19.44
C ARG A 91 11.62 -16.07 -20.73
N MET A 92 11.82 -16.93 -21.72
CA MET A 92 12.00 -16.61 -23.13
C MET A 92 10.99 -15.54 -23.56
N THR A 93 11.48 -14.38 -24.00
CA THR A 93 10.73 -13.45 -24.84
C THR A 93 10.36 -14.18 -26.14
N GLY A 94 9.06 -14.19 -26.50
CA GLY A 94 8.70 -14.38 -27.91
C GLY A 94 7.76 -15.53 -28.31
N LEU A 95 6.88 -16.02 -27.43
CA LEU A 95 5.63 -16.64 -27.89
C LEU A 95 4.48 -15.99 -27.13
N SER A 96 3.82 -15.02 -27.78
CA SER A 96 2.68 -14.29 -27.24
C SER A 96 1.47 -15.21 -27.15
N ALA A 97 1.47 -16.13 -26.19
CA ALA A 97 0.20 -16.61 -25.64
C ALA A 97 -0.41 -15.40 -24.90
N ALA A 98 -1.63 -15.03 -25.26
CA ALA A 98 -2.35 -13.99 -24.52
C ALA A 98 -2.37 -14.37 -23.04
N SER A 99 -2.11 -13.41 -22.16
CA SER A 99 -2.28 -13.64 -20.72
C SER A 99 -3.73 -14.06 -20.46
N PRO A 100 -4.02 -14.94 -19.48
CA PRO A 100 -5.41 -15.24 -19.10
C PRO A 100 -6.22 -13.97 -18.83
N VAL A 101 -5.57 -12.95 -18.24
CA VAL A 101 -6.15 -11.60 -18.05
C VAL A 101 -6.48 -10.94 -19.38
N ASP A 102 -5.58 -10.94 -20.35
CA ASP A 102 -5.85 -10.37 -21.68
C ASP A 102 -7.00 -11.09 -22.38
N THR A 103 -7.10 -12.41 -22.21
CA THR A 103 -8.18 -13.23 -22.77
C THR A 103 -9.54 -12.84 -22.19
N ILE A 104 -9.60 -12.44 -20.91
CA ILE A 104 -10.82 -11.91 -20.30
C ILE A 104 -11.13 -10.51 -20.83
N LEU A 105 -10.10 -9.66 -20.95
CA LEU A 105 -10.24 -8.29 -21.47
C LEU A 105 -10.65 -8.25 -22.95
N ASP A 106 -10.51 -9.35 -23.68
CA ASP A 106 -10.98 -9.50 -25.07
C ASP A 106 -12.48 -9.84 -25.17
N LYS A 107 -13.14 -10.20 -24.06
CA LYS A 107 -14.59 -10.45 -24.03
C LYS A 107 -15.36 -9.13 -24.12
N GLU A 108 -16.53 -9.15 -24.76
CA GLU A 108 -17.38 -7.95 -24.87
C GLU A 108 -18.00 -7.52 -23.53
N ASN A 109 -18.29 -8.46 -22.62
CA ASN A 109 -19.01 -8.20 -21.36
C ASN A 109 -18.37 -8.93 -20.17
N PHE A 110 -17.07 -8.69 -19.90
CA PHE A 110 -16.44 -9.22 -18.69
C PHE A 110 -16.77 -8.37 -17.46
N THR A 111 -16.61 -8.98 -16.29
CA THR A 111 -16.82 -8.33 -14.99
C THR A 111 -15.50 -8.12 -14.25
N LEU A 112 -15.49 -7.22 -13.25
CA LEU A 112 -14.33 -7.07 -12.36
C LEU A 112 -14.05 -8.37 -11.62
N GLU A 113 -15.10 -9.04 -11.16
CA GLU A 113 -15.02 -10.28 -10.40
C GLU A 113 -14.35 -11.40 -11.20
N GLU A 114 -14.60 -11.50 -12.51
CA GLU A 114 -13.87 -12.41 -13.41
C GLU A 114 -12.36 -12.11 -13.43
N LEU A 115 -11.97 -10.84 -13.47
CA LEU A 115 -10.55 -10.46 -13.44
C LEU A 115 -9.92 -10.73 -12.06
N LEU A 116 -10.64 -10.46 -10.97
CA LEU A 116 -10.16 -10.72 -9.60
C LEU A 116 -10.08 -12.22 -9.29
N ASP A 117 -10.84 -13.06 -9.98
CA ASP A 117 -10.78 -14.51 -9.87
C ASP A 117 -9.56 -15.12 -10.58
N GLU A 118 -8.85 -14.38 -11.45
CA GLU A 118 -7.61 -14.84 -12.07
C GLU A 118 -6.42 -14.80 -11.11
N ASP A 119 -5.56 -15.81 -11.15
CA ASP A 119 -4.40 -15.91 -10.24
C ASP A 119 -3.25 -14.98 -10.63
N GLU A 120 -3.19 -14.57 -11.91
CA GLU A 120 -2.14 -13.69 -12.45
C GLU A 120 -2.49 -12.20 -12.36
N ILE A 121 -3.68 -11.84 -11.87
CA ILE A 121 -4.18 -10.45 -11.83
C ILE A 121 -3.22 -9.47 -11.13
N ILE A 122 -2.64 -9.87 -9.99
CA ILE A 122 -1.67 -9.06 -9.25
C ILE A 122 -0.35 -8.95 -10.04
N GLN A 123 0.07 -10.02 -10.71
CA GLN A 123 1.31 -10.02 -11.49
C GLN A 123 1.18 -9.10 -12.70
N GLU A 124 0.05 -9.13 -13.40
CA GLU A 124 -0.26 -8.23 -14.52
C GLU A 124 -0.34 -6.76 -14.09
N CYS A 125 -0.90 -6.49 -12.90
CA CYS A 125 -0.84 -5.16 -12.29
C CYS A 125 0.62 -4.68 -12.10
N LYS A 126 1.46 -5.54 -11.51
CA LYS A 126 2.89 -5.25 -11.28
C LYS A 126 3.70 -5.14 -12.58
N ALA A 127 3.30 -5.88 -13.60
CA ALA A 127 3.86 -5.81 -14.96
C ALA A 127 3.38 -4.58 -15.74
N LEU A 128 2.50 -3.76 -15.14
CA LEU A 128 1.93 -2.56 -15.73
C LEU A 128 1.17 -2.85 -17.05
N ASN A 129 0.40 -3.94 -17.08
CA ASN A 129 -0.47 -4.24 -18.21
C ASN A 129 -1.43 -3.06 -18.45
N THR A 130 -1.25 -2.37 -19.57
CA THR A 130 -1.93 -1.10 -19.84
C THR A 130 -3.42 -1.26 -20.03
N ARG A 131 -3.87 -2.37 -20.62
CA ARG A 131 -5.30 -2.66 -20.82
C ARG A 131 -5.98 -2.87 -19.47
N LEU A 132 -5.36 -3.67 -18.60
CA LEU A 132 -5.84 -3.92 -17.26
C LEU A 132 -5.90 -2.63 -16.43
N ILE A 133 -4.81 -1.83 -16.43
CA ILE A 133 -4.76 -0.58 -15.67
C ILE A 133 -5.81 0.42 -16.17
N ASN A 134 -6.02 0.50 -17.48
CA ASN A 134 -7.03 1.40 -18.06
C ASN A 134 -8.45 1.01 -17.63
N PHE A 135 -8.72 -0.27 -17.40
CA PHE A 135 -9.98 -0.72 -16.82
C PHE A 135 -10.06 -0.43 -15.31
N LEU A 136 -9.05 -0.85 -14.55
CA LEU A 136 -9.05 -0.75 -13.08
C LEU A 136 -9.03 0.69 -12.54
N ARG A 137 -8.53 1.65 -13.34
CA ARG A 137 -8.47 3.07 -12.93
C ARG A 137 -9.83 3.77 -12.93
N ASP A 138 -10.85 3.19 -13.56
CA ASP A 138 -12.17 3.81 -13.65
C ASP A 138 -12.81 3.87 -12.26
N LYS A 139 -13.50 4.98 -11.96
CA LYS A 139 -14.09 5.25 -10.63
C LYS A 139 -14.90 4.06 -10.10
N ALA A 140 -15.78 3.48 -10.93
CA ALA A 140 -16.61 2.35 -10.54
C ALA A 140 -15.78 1.13 -10.10
N GLN A 141 -14.64 0.87 -10.76
CA GLN A 141 -13.76 -0.25 -10.41
C GLN A 141 -13.02 0.04 -9.11
N VAL A 142 -12.50 1.26 -8.94
CA VAL A 142 -11.83 1.68 -7.71
C VAL A 142 -12.80 1.66 -6.52
N GLU A 143 -14.04 2.09 -6.70
CA GLU A 143 -15.09 2.01 -5.68
C GLU A 143 -15.35 0.56 -5.27
N GLN A 144 -15.52 -0.34 -6.23
CA GLN A 144 -15.78 -1.75 -5.95
C GLN A 144 -14.59 -2.42 -5.24
N LEU A 145 -13.36 -2.11 -5.64
CA LEU A 145 -12.15 -2.54 -4.94
C LEU A 145 -12.10 -2.03 -3.49
N LEU A 146 -12.48 -0.77 -3.25
CA LEU A 146 -12.57 -0.22 -1.90
C LEU A 146 -13.61 -0.94 -1.06
N ARG A 147 -14.79 -1.23 -1.61
CA ARG A 147 -15.85 -1.99 -0.90
C ARG A 147 -15.31 -3.33 -0.40
N TYR A 148 -14.54 -4.06 -1.20
CA TYR A 148 -13.90 -5.29 -0.73
C TYR A 148 -12.90 -5.08 0.41
N VAL A 149 -12.28 -3.91 0.52
CA VAL A 149 -11.31 -3.59 1.58
C VAL A 149 -12.00 -3.16 2.88
N VAL A 150 -13.13 -2.47 2.81
CA VAL A 150 -13.77 -1.83 3.98
C VAL A 150 -15.10 -2.44 4.40
N GLU A 151 -15.84 -3.11 3.52
CA GLU A 151 -17.15 -3.69 3.82
C GLU A 151 -17.03 -5.19 4.08
N GLU A 152 -17.72 -5.67 5.12
CA GLU A 152 -17.83 -7.10 5.37
C GLU A 152 -18.85 -7.72 4.42
N VAL A 153 -18.45 -8.75 3.68
CA VAL A 153 -19.35 -9.52 2.83
C VAL A 153 -20.26 -10.37 3.73
N PRO A 154 -21.59 -10.33 3.59
CA PRO A 154 -22.51 -11.15 4.38
C PRO A 154 -22.26 -12.66 4.16
N ASP A 155 -22.47 -13.45 5.21
CA ASP A 155 -22.14 -14.89 5.28
C ASP A 155 -22.81 -15.77 4.20
N ASP A 156 -23.85 -15.28 3.54
CA ASP A 156 -24.57 -15.96 2.45
C ASP A 156 -23.85 -15.89 1.09
N ALA A 157 -22.84 -15.04 0.96
CA ALA A 157 -22.02 -14.98 -0.24
C ALA A 157 -21.04 -16.16 -0.31
N GLU A 158 -20.68 -16.57 -1.53
CA GLU A 158 -19.69 -17.62 -1.79
C GLU A 158 -18.41 -17.42 -0.93
N LYS A 159 -18.24 -18.25 0.10
CA LYS A 159 -17.15 -18.15 1.11
C LYS A 159 -15.74 -18.11 0.53
N LYS A 160 -15.55 -18.50 -0.73
CA LYS A 160 -14.28 -18.40 -1.44
C LYS A 160 -13.97 -16.96 -1.86
N ARG A 161 -14.99 -16.21 -2.28
CA ARG A 161 -14.87 -14.80 -2.72
C ARG A 161 -14.76 -13.83 -1.54
N SER A 162 -15.37 -14.17 -0.41
CA SER A 162 -15.33 -13.33 0.81
C SER A 162 -13.92 -13.12 1.39
N PHE A 163 -12.95 -13.98 1.08
CA PHE A 163 -11.54 -13.79 1.47
C PHE A 163 -10.63 -13.43 0.29
N LYS A 164 -10.87 -13.99 -0.90
CA LYS A 164 -10.04 -13.73 -2.07
C LYS A 164 -10.12 -12.26 -2.49
N PHE A 165 -11.32 -11.70 -2.65
CA PHE A 165 -11.48 -10.36 -3.21
C PHE A 165 -10.92 -9.25 -2.30
N PRO A 166 -11.16 -9.25 -0.97
CA PRO A 166 -10.50 -8.30 -0.07
C PRO A 166 -8.97 -8.34 -0.15
N PHE A 167 -8.41 -9.56 -0.24
CA PHE A 167 -6.96 -9.73 -0.40
C PHE A 167 -6.46 -9.16 -1.73
N ILE A 168 -7.06 -9.56 -2.86
CA ILE A 168 -6.64 -9.10 -4.19
C ILE A 168 -6.79 -7.57 -4.30
N ALA A 169 -7.91 -7.00 -3.85
CA ALA A 169 -8.16 -5.56 -3.91
C ALA A 169 -7.14 -4.77 -3.08
N CYS A 170 -6.83 -5.23 -1.87
CA CYS A 170 -5.74 -4.65 -1.06
C CYS A 170 -4.40 -4.72 -1.80
N GLU A 171 -4.08 -5.86 -2.41
CA GLU A 171 -2.81 -6.03 -3.12
C GLU A 171 -2.73 -5.14 -4.37
N ILE A 172 -3.81 -4.93 -5.11
CA ILE A 172 -3.88 -4.00 -6.25
C ILE A 172 -3.54 -2.56 -5.81
N PHE A 173 -4.14 -2.05 -4.73
CA PHE A 173 -3.80 -0.72 -4.20
C PHE A 173 -2.33 -0.65 -3.75
N THR A 174 -1.80 -1.73 -3.19
CA THR A 174 -0.39 -1.80 -2.76
C THR A 174 0.59 -2.10 -3.88
N CYS A 175 0.13 -2.28 -5.13
CA CYS A 175 1.01 -2.29 -6.31
C CYS A 175 1.53 -0.89 -6.67
N GLU A 176 1.06 0.15 -5.98
CA GLU A 176 1.52 1.54 -6.12
C GLU A 176 1.33 2.13 -7.53
N ILE A 177 0.33 1.64 -8.27
CA ILE A 177 -0.01 2.11 -9.62
C ILE A 177 -0.59 3.52 -9.51
N ASP A 178 0.21 4.51 -9.92
CA ASP A 178 -0.05 5.94 -9.70
C ASP A 178 -1.43 6.40 -10.18
N VAL A 179 -1.88 5.92 -11.34
CA VAL A 179 -3.17 6.30 -11.92
C VAL A 179 -4.35 5.82 -11.07
N ILE A 180 -4.29 4.60 -10.54
CA ILE A 180 -5.32 4.03 -9.67
C ILE A 180 -5.35 4.80 -8.34
N LEU A 181 -4.17 5.06 -7.76
CA LEU A 181 -4.07 5.83 -6.52
C LEU A 181 -4.53 7.28 -6.69
N ARG A 182 -4.32 7.90 -7.86
CA ARG A 182 -4.88 9.22 -8.17
C ARG A 182 -6.40 9.20 -8.19
N THR A 183 -7.03 8.27 -8.91
CA THR A 183 -8.49 8.12 -8.93
C THR A 183 -9.04 8.05 -7.51
N LEU A 184 -8.41 7.25 -6.64
CA LEU A 184 -8.81 7.12 -5.24
C LEU A 184 -8.73 8.44 -4.45
N VAL A 185 -7.59 9.15 -4.50
CA VAL A 185 -7.38 10.33 -3.63
C VAL A 185 -7.95 11.64 -4.17
N GLU A 186 -8.25 11.70 -5.47
CA GLU A 186 -8.84 12.89 -6.12
C GLU A 186 -10.37 12.89 -6.08
N ASP A 187 -10.99 11.76 -5.73
CA ASP A 187 -12.44 11.62 -5.61
C ASP A 187 -12.87 11.60 -4.13
N GLU A 188 -13.66 12.59 -3.73
CA GLU A 188 -14.12 12.77 -2.35
C GLU A 188 -15.00 11.60 -1.88
N GLU A 189 -15.85 11.05 -2.76
CA GLU A 189 -16.75 9.95 -2.41
C GLU A 189 -15.97 8.65 -2.15
N LEU A 190 -14.90 8.41 -2.91
CA LEU A 190 -14.00 7.27 -2.69
C LEU A 190 -13.21 7.40 -1.38
N MET A 191 -12.73 8.60 -1.07
CA MET A 191 -12.05 8.87 0.20
C MET A 191 -13.01 8.73 1.39
N ASP A 192 -14.24 9.25 1.27
CA ASP A 192 -15.30 9.07 2.26
C ASP A 192 -15.65 7.59 2.48
N LEU A 193 -15.67 6.79 1.41
CA LEU A 193 -15.87 5.36 1.49
C LEU A 193 -14.71 4.67 2.22
N LEU A 194 -13.45 4.97 1.87
CA LEU A 194 -12.28 4.39 2.56
C LEU A 194 -12.30 4.73 4.05
N PHE A 195 -12.52 5.99 4.41
CA PHE A 195 -12.51 6.45 5.80
C PHE A 195 -13.82 6.18 6.56
N SER A 196 -14.89 5.78 5.87
CA SER A 196 -16.10 5.25 6.50
C SER A 196 -15.77 4.07 7.43
N PHE A 197 -14.73 3.30 7.09
CA PHE A 197 -14.23 2.20 7.91
C PHE A 197 -13.94 2.63 9.35
N VAL A 198 -13.53 3.87 9.59
CA VAL A 198 -13.09 4.37 10.90
C VAL A 198 -14.27 4.95 11.72
N LYS A 199 -15.45 5.09 11.11
CA LYS A 199 -16.64 5.66 11.78
C LYS A 199 -17.16 4.71 12.88
N PRO A 200 -17.74 5.25 13.97
CA PRO A 200 -18.05 4.47 15.17
C PRO A 200 -19.08 3.35 14.98
N ASP A 201 -19.93 3.46 13.96
CA ASP A 201 -21.02 2.52 13.67
C ASP A 201 -20.59 1.40 12.70
N HIS A 202 -19.34 1.40 12.24
CA HIS A 202 -18.85 0.42 11.27
C HIS A 202 -18.46 -0.91 11.95
N PRO A 203 -18.91 -2.07 11.45
CA PRO A 203 -18.42 -3.36 11.92
C PRO A 203 -16.96 -3.56 11.50
N HIS A 204 -16.11 -4.02 12.42
CA HIS A 204 -14.68 -4.16 12.18
C HIS A 204 -14.20 -5.60 12.30
N SER A 205 -14.00 -6.23 11.16
CA SER A 205 -13.19 -7.44 11.04
C SER A 205 -11.70 -7.12 11.26
N THR A 206 -11.01 -7.97 12.04
CA THR A 206 -9.55 -7.90 12.20
C THR A 206 -8.82 -8.00 10.87
N LEU A 207 -9.36 -8.76 9.91
CA LEU A 207 -8.78 -8.92 8.58
C LEU A 207 -8.84 -7.61 7.78
N LEU A 208 -10.03 -7.03 7.67
CA LEU A 208 -10.26 -5.79 6.93
C LEU A 208 -9.50 -4.61 7.56
N SER A 209 -9.38 -4.57 8.89
CA SER A 209 -8.53 -3.57 9.57
C SER A 209 -7.07 -3.63 9.13
N GLY A 210 -6.54 -4.83 8.88
CA GLY A 210 -5.21 -5.01 8.31
C GLY A 210 -5.10 -4.50 6.87
N TYR A 211 -6.09 -4.80 6.03
CA TYR A 211 -6.13 -4.32 4.64
C TYR A 211 -6.30 -2.80 4.54
N PHE A 212 -7.24 -2.24 5.29
CA PHE A 212 -7.41 -0.80 5.45
C PHE A 212 -6.10 -0.13 5.83
N SER A 213 -5.42 -0.64 6.87
CA SER A 213 -4.15 -0.08 7.33
C SER A 213 -3.08 -0.14 6.24
N LYS A 214 -2.97 -1.26 5.51
CA LYS A 214 -2.07 -1.39 4.35
C LYS A 214 -2.34 -0.35 3.26
N VAL A 215 -3.61 -0.15 2.88
CA VAL A 215 -4.00 0.81 1.85
C VAL A 215 -3.66 2.24 2.30
N VAL A 216 -4.01 2.61 3.54
CA VAL A 216 -3.67 3.93 4.09
C VAL A 216 -2.15 4.14 4.16
N ILE A 217 -1.37 3.13 4.56
CA ILE A 217 0.10 3.20 4.54
C ILE A 217 0.61 3.45 3.12
N CYS A 218 0.09 2.74 2.12
CA CYS A 218 0.43 2.96 0.71
C CYS A 218 0.13 4.42 0.29
N LEU A 219 -1.05 4.94 0.63
CA LEU A 219 -1.41 6.33 0.35
C LEU A 219 -0.51 7.33 1.08
N MET A 220 -0.13 7.07 2.33
CA MET A 220 0.81 7.93 3.05
C MET A 220 2.19 7.97 2.39
N LEU A 221 2.63 6.88 1.77
CA LEU A 221 3.92 6.80 1.09
C LEU A 221 3.89 7.40 -0.32
N ARG A 222 2.78 7.25 -1.05
CA ARG A 222 2.68 7.56 -2.48
C ARG A 222 1.86 8.81 -2.80
N LYS A 223 0.93 9.18 -1.92
CA LYS A 223 -0.05 10.27 -2.07
C LYS A 223 -0.20 11.07 -0.77
N THR A 224 0.92 11.34 -0.10
CA THR A 224 0.95 11.98 1.22
C THR A 224 0.17 13.29 1.25
N ALA A 225 0.42 14.21 0.32
CA ALA A 225 -0.20 15.54 0.36
C ALA A 225 -1.74 15.49 0.21
N PRO A 226 -2.33 14.85 -0.82
CA PRO A 226 -3.78 14.68 -0.92
C PRO A 226 -4.40 13.99 0.29
N LEU A 227 -3.78 12.90 0.75
CA LEU A 227 -4.27 12.14 1.91
C LEU A 227 -4.29 13.00 3.18
N MET A 228 -3.21 13.73 3.46
CA MET A 228 -3.09 14.55 4.67
C MET A 228 -4.06 15.72 4.65
N ASN A 229 -4.30 16.33 3.49
CA ASN A 229 -5.31 17.38 3.33
C ASN A 229 -6.70 16.83 3.68
N TYR A 230 -7.04 15.64 3.19
CA TYR A 230 -8.31 14.99 3.53
C TYR A 230 -8.40 14.65 5.02
N VAL A 231 -7.39 13.99 5.59
CA VAL A 231 -7.39 13.55 7.00
C VAL A 231 -7.48 14.73 7.96
N GLN A 232 -6.86 15.87 7.66
CA GLN A 232 -6.99 17.08 8.47
C GLN A 232 -8.44 17.57 8.54
N VAL A 233 -9.18 17.54 7.43
CA VAL A 233 -10.60 17.92 7.40
C VAL A 233 -11.45 16.86 8.09
N PHE A 234 -11.21 15.57 7.79
CA PHE A 234 -11.94 14.45 8.36
C PHE A 234 -11.84 14.40 9.89
N LEU A 235 -10.64 14.54 10.46
CA LEU A 235 -10.43 14.51 11.92
C LEU A 235 -11.03 15.71 12.67
N VAL A 236 -11.30 16.82 11.97
CA VAL A 236 -12.01 17.96 12.58
C VAL A 236 -13.51 17.69 12.67
N LEU A 237 -14.04 16.80 11.82
CA LEU A 237 -15.46 16.47 11.73
C LEU A 237 -15.88 15.27 12.59
N VAL A 238 -14.93 14.49 13.10
CA VAL A 238 -15.14 13.26 13.92
C VAL A 238 -14.71 13.50 15.36
#